data_AF-A0A920F8X6-F1
#
_entry.id   AF-A0A920F8X6-F1
#
_cell.length_a   1.000
_cell.length_b   1.000
_cell.length_c   1.000
_cell.angle_alpha   90.00
_cell.angle_beta   90.00
_cell.angle_gamma   90.00
#
_symmetry.space_group_name_H-M   'P 1'
#
loop_
_entity.id
_entity.type
_entity.pdbx_description
1 polymer ?
#
loop_
_entity_poly.entity_id
_entity_poly.type
_entity_poly.pdbx_seq_one_letter_code
_entity_poly.pdbx_strand_id
1 'polypeptide(L)' 'MLNRGRWNGKQLLSENYISQALTPCSVNPDYGLFWWLNNSGKRLTNATPNSACAVGFGGNFIWIEPDF' A
#
# COMPACT_ATOMS: atom_id res chain seq x y z
N MET A 1 -6.00 1.66 -4.12
CA MET A 1 -4.55 1.49 -4.34
C MET A 1 -4.30 1.10 -5.79
N LEU A 2 -4.58 -0.15 -6.21
CA LEU A 2 -4.39 -0.61 -7.60
C LEU A 2 -4.95 0.34 -8.66
N ASN A 3 -6.26 0.66 -8.58
CA ASN A 3 -6.89 1.55 -9.56
C ASN A 3 -6.93 3.02 -9.11
N ARG A 4 -5.88 3.48 -8.42
CA ARG A 4 -5.71 4.86 -7.94
C ARG A 4 -6.94 5.51 -7.29
N GLY A 5 -7.70 4.73 -6.50
CA GLY A 5 -8.85 5.22 -5.75
C GLY A 5 -10.19 5.20 -6.51
N ARG A 6 -10.20 4.65 -7.74
CA ARG A 6 -11.42 4.44 -8.53
C ARG A 6 -11.97 3.04 -8.37
N TRP A 7 -13.28 2.96 -8.20
CA TRP A 7 -14.03 1.71 -8.16
C TRP A 7 -15.34 1.86 -8.92
N ASN A 8 -15.63 0.92 -9.82
CA ASN A 8 -16.84 0.90 -10.64
C ASN A 8 -17.13 2.26 -11.32
N GLY A 9 -16.13 2.83 -11.99
CA GLY A 9 -16.21 4.13 -12.67
C GLY A 9 -16.19 5.37 -11.75
N LYS A 10 -16.43 5.21 -10.45
CA LYS A 10 -16.51 6.32 -9.47
C LYS A 10 -15.18 6.52 -8.72
N GLN A 11 -14.78 7.77 -8.50
CA GLN A 11 -13.69 8.12 -7.58
C GLN A 11 -14.18 8.02 -6.14
N LEU A 12 -13.61 7.11 -5.35
CA LEU A 12 -13.95 6.96 -3.93
C LEU A 12 -12.91 7.61 -3.00
N LEU A 13 -11.64 7.58 -3.39
CA LEU A 13 -10.53 8.18 -2.66
C LEU A 13 -9.75 9.07 -3.60
N SER A 14 -9.27 10.24 -3.16
CA SER A 14 -8.48 11.12 -4.04
C SER A 14 -7.17 10.45 -4.47
N GLU A 15 -6.70 10.75 -5.68
CA GLU A 15 -5.39 10.25 -6.12
C GLU A 15 -4.26 10.77 -5.24
N ASN A 16 -4.39 11.98 -4.68
CA ASN A 16 -3.44 12.54 -3.72
C ASN A 16 -3.31 11.68 -2.46
N TYR A 17 -4.43 11.17 -1.92
CA TYR A 17 -4.38 10.22 -0.80
C TYR A 17 -3.63 8.94 -1.19
N ILE A 18 -3.90 8.39 -2.38
CA ILE A 18 -3.21 7.18 -2.86
C ILE A 18 -1.71 7.42 -2.98
N SER A 19 -1.30 8.57 -3.51
CA SER A 19 0.11 8.95 -3.60
C SER A 19 0.75 9.03 -2.21
N GLN A 20 0.10 9.67 -1.23
CA GLN A 20 0.61 9.74 0.15
C GLN A 20 0.63 8.37 0.84
N ALA A 21 -0.36 7.52 0.59
CA ALA A 21 -0.42 6.16 1.12
C ALA A 21 0.74 5.29 0.61
N LEU A 22 1.21 5.53 -0.61
CA LEU A 22 2.32 4.81 -1.24
C LEU A 22 3.68 5.53 -1.14
N THR A 23 3.72 6.73 -0.58
CA THR A 23 4.97 7.49 -0.42
C THR A 23 5.58 7.16 0.95
N PRO A 24 6.86 6.76 1.01
CA PRO A 24 7.54 6.51 2.27
C PRO A 24 7.60 7.76 3.15
N CYS A 25 7.39 7.58 4.45
CA CYS A 25 7.66 8.63 5.42
C CYS A 25 9.16 8.70 5.73
N SER A 26 9.63 9.86 6.20
CA SER A 26 11.05 10.12 6.46
C SER A 26 11.66 9.24 7.55
N VAL A 27 10.85 8.75 8.49
CA VAL A 27 11.30 7.94 9.63
C VAL A 27 11.30 6.44 9.36
N ASN A 28 10.51 5.97 8.39
CA ASN A 28 10.41 4.56 8.05
C ASN A 28 10.16 4.40 6.54
N PRO A 29 11.16 3.90 5.78
CA PRO A 29 11.02 3.72 4.34
C PRO A 29 9.98 2.67 3.95
N ASP A 30 9.56 1.81 4.89
CA ASP A 30 8.54 0.76 4.69
C ASP A 30 7.16 1.17 5.22
N TYR A 31 6.90 2.47 5.36
CA TYR A 31 5.61 2.98 5.83
C TYR A 31 5.19 4.26 5.12
N GLY A 32 3.98 4.25 4.57
CA GLY A 32 3.30 5.42 4.02
C GLY A 32 2.13 5.84 4.89
N LEU A 33 1.24 6.69 4.37
CA LEU A 33 0.08 7.18 5.12
C LEU A 33 -0.92 6.04 5.42
N PHE A 34 -0.79 5.44 6.60
CA PHE A 34 -1.58 4.29 7.11
C PHE A 34 -1.39 2.96 6.36
N TRP A 35 -0.29 2.79 5.61
CA TRP A 35 0.02 1.56 4.87
C TRP A 35 1.45 1.12 5.11
N TRP A 36 1.66 -0.19 5.24
CA TRP A 36 2.98 -0.78 5.18
C TRP A 36 3.39 -0.93 3.71
N LEU A 37 4.59 -0.46 3.38
CA LEU A 37 5.20 -0.58 2.06
C LEU A 37 6.22 -1.73 2.08
N ASN A 38 6.47 -2.35 0.92
CA ASN A 38 7.43 -3.44 0.79
C ASN A 38 8.77 -3.00 0.18
N ASN A 39 9.15 -1.72 0.33
CA ASN A 39 10.34 -1.16 -0.33
C ASN A 39 11.62 -1.92 0.00
N SER A 40 11.78 -2.37 1.25
CA SER A 40 12.93 -3.19 1.67
C SER A 40 12.78 -4.68 1.34
N GLY A 41 11.61 -5.14 0.91
CA GLY A 41 11.28 -6.55 0.68
C GLY A 41 11.19 -7.40 1.95
N LYS A 42 11.36 -6.82 3.15
CA LYS A 42 11.43 -7.57 4.42
C LYS A 42 10.09 -8.02 4.94
N ARG A 43 9.01 -7.29 4.62
CA ARG A 43 7.67 -7.57 5.14
C ARG A 43 6.93 -8.61 4.31
N LEU A 44 7.00 -8.48 2.99
CA LEU A 44 6.36 -9.39 2.04
C LEU A 44 7.46 -10.01 1.18
N THR A 45 8.14 -11.02 1.72
CA THR A 45 9.37 -11.59 1.14
C THR A 45 9.18 -12.24 -0.23
N ASN A 46 7.95 -12.61 -0.56
CA ASN A 46 7.60 -13.24 -1.84
C ASN A 46 6.83 -12.28 -2.79
N ALA A 47 6.65 -11.02 -2.40
CA ALA A 47 5.97 -10.00 -3.20
C ALA A 47 6.98 -8.99 -3.75
N THR A 48 6.57 -8.20 -4.74
CA THR A 48 7.49 -7.20 -5.32
C THR A 48 7.75 -6.04 -4.34
N PRO A 49 8.83 -5.25 -4.54
CA PRO A 49 9.08 -4.06 -3.74
C PRO A 49 7.96 -3.00 -3.79
N ASN A 50 7.15 -2.97 -4.86
CA ASN A 50 6.03 -2.05 -5.01
C ASN A 50 4.76 -2.51 -4.29
N SER A 51 4.76 -3.71 -3.70
CA SER A 51 3.64 -4.19 -2.91
C SER A 51 3.40 -3.36 -1.66
N ALA A 52 2.14 -3.33 -1.22
CA ALA A 52 1.73 -2.69 0.02
C ALA A 52 0.73 -3.57 0.78
N CYS A 53 0.67 -3.41 2.10
CA CYS A 53 -0.29 -4.13 2.93
C CYS A 53 -0.81 -3.31 4.12
N ALA A 54 -1.97 -3.72 4.62
CA ALA A 54 -2.50 -3.29 5.90
C ALA A 54 -2.69 -4.53 6.80
N VAL A 55 -2.24 -4.43 8.05
CA VAL A 55 -2.27 -5.53 9.00
C VAL A 55 -3.02 -5.07 10.24
N GLY A 56 -4.08 -5.80 10.59
CA GLY A 56 -4.88 -5.56 11.78
C GLY A 56 -4.60 -6.59 12.88
N PHE A 57 -4.84 -6.20 14.12
CA PHE A 57 -4.82 -7.12 15.25
C PHE A 57 -5.78 -8.31 15.00
N GLY A 58 -5.41 -9.50 15.45
CA GLY A 58 -6.18 -10.73 15.22
C GLY A 58 -5.96 -11.40 13.85
N GLY A 59 -4.92 -11.00 13.10
CA GLY A 59 -4.53 -11.67 11.85
C GLY A 59 -5.25 -11.17 10.59
N ASN A 60 -5.90 -10.01 10.67
CA ASN A 60 -6.52 -9.38 9.51
C ASN A 60 -5.44 -8.85 8.56
N PHE A 61 -5.59 -9.13 7.27
CA PHE A 61 -4.55 -8.82 6.28
C PHE A 61 -5.14 -8.39 4.94
N ILE A 62 -4.68 -7.25 4.43
CA ILE A 62 -4.96 -6.76 3.08
C ILE A 62 -3.62 -6.66 2.37
N TRP A 63 -3.50 -7.24 1.17
CA TRP A 63 -2.32 -7.13 0.30
C TRP A 63 -2.69 -6.62 -1.08
N ILE A 64 -1.81 -5.79 -1.63
CA ILE A 64 -1.88 -5.22 -2.96
C ILE A 64 -0.58 -5.54 -3.67
N GLU A 65 -0.67 -6.19 -4.82
CA GLU A 65 0.43 -6.46 -5.74
C GLU A 65 0.18 -5.73 -7.06
N PRO A 66 0.80 -4.57 -7.30
CA PRO A 66 0.61 -3.79 -8.53
C PRO A 66 1.26 -4.39 -9.76
N ASP A 67 2.27 -5.25 -9.58
CA ASP A 67 3.14 -5.71 -10.67
C ASP A 67 2.72 -7.11 -11.21
N PHE A 68 1.50 -7.56 -10.89
CA PHE A 68 0.90 -8.80 -11.40
C PHE A 68 -0.10 -8.58 -12.53
#